data_AF-A0A3D5TQE3-F1
#
_entry.id   AF-A0A3D5TQE3-F1
#
_cell.length_a   1.000
_cell.length_b   1.000
_cell.length_c   1.000
_cell.angle_alpha   90.00
_cell.angle_beta   90.00
_cell.angle_gamma   90.00
#
_symmetry.space_group_name_H-M   'P 1'
#
loop_
_entity.id
_entity.type
_entity.pdbx_description
1 polymer ?
#
loop_
_entity_poly.entity_id
_entity_poly.type
_entity_poly.pdbx_seq_one_letter_code
_entity_poly.pdbx_strand_id
1 'polypeptide(L)'
;MKKAFRAAVVAAAILFALTFIGSAKLKDESAHLLFSSSADIGGGTAREIRLKKGDRIALGSYLGEPIIWRVVDTGDTALLMSEKVLCFKAFDPSEDGIGSSDYFTSPLRAWLNSRDGFLSTDNFSAAELALISADKNGDTVFLPSKDMLKNISAADRRKSPTEQCVKNDASRYFVLRRYCWYWTSSPVSTNQSSVTAVTTTGGFYKTLAADELCGVCPAIYLRADTLTLCGSGAAENPYALAGGEQR
;
A
#
# COMPACT_ATOMS: atom_id res chain seq x y z
N MET A 1 4.53 41.45 51.55
CA MET A 1 4.28 42.40 50.45
C MET A 1 4.24 41.63 49.14
N LYS A 2 3.11 41.75 48.41
CA LYS A 2 2.92 41.64 46.94
C LYS A 2 3.53 40.43 46.16
N LYS A 3 2.61 39.62 45.58
CA LYS A 3 2.51 39.09 44.17
C LYS A 3 3.73 38.30 43.63
N ALA A 4 3.68 37.22 42.84
CA ALA A 4 2.75 36.67 41.84
C ALA A 4 3.22 35.20 41.57
N PHE A 5 2.35 34.20 41.42
CA PHE A 5 1.73 33.74 40.17
C PHE A 5 2.67 33.00 39.19
N ARG A 6 2.36 31.70 38.96
CA ARG A 6 2.66 30.83 37.80
C ARG A 6 4.09 30.32 37.58
N ALA A 7 4.30 29.02 37.86
CA ALA A 7 5.36 28.22 37.24
C ALA A 7 4.80 27.58 35.96
N ALA A 8 5.36 27.98 34.82
CA ALA A 8 5.01 27.53 33.48
C ALA A 8 5.80 26.28 33.10
N VAL A 9 5.10 25.38 32.42
CA VAL A 9 5.62 24.26 31.64
C VAL A 9 6.19 24.78 30.32
N VAL A 10 7.14 24.04 29.74
CA VAL A 10 7.65 24.07 28.35
C VAL A 10 9.05 24.71 28.14
N ALA A 11 9.88 23.95 27.41
CA ALA A 11 11.08 24.29 26.64
C ALA A 11 12.46 24.17 27.31
N ALA A 12 13.13 23.02 27.11
CA ALA A 12 14.56 22.95 26.72
C ALA A 12 15.04 21.48 26.61
N ALA A 13 14.83 20.83 25.46
CA ALA A 13 15.61 19.65 25.04
C ALA A 13 15.42 19.36 23.54
N ILE A 14 15.59 20.38 22.69
CA ILE A 14 15.85 20.18 21.27
C ILE A 14 17.04 21.08 20.94
N LEU A 15 18.04 20.49 20.30
CA LEU A 15 19.17 21.11 19.59
C LEU A 15 20.50 21.28 20.36
N PHE A 16 21.25 20.18 20.50
CA PHE A 16 22.73 20.03 20.45
C PHE A 16 22.97 18.57 20.87
N ALA A 17 23.58 17.64 20.13
CA ALA A 17 24.71 17.76 19.23
C ALA A 17 24.74 16.56 18.26
N LEU A 18 24.89 16.86 16.97
CA LEU A 18 25.70 16.06 16.06
C LEU A 18 27.15 16.49 16.30
N THR A 19 28.06 15.56 16.59
CA THR A 19 29.35 15.32 15.89
C THR A 19 30.42 14.60 16.73
N PHE A 20 30.81 13.39 16.24
CA PHE A 20 32.10 12.67 16.34
C PHE A 20 32.63 12.26 17.74
N ILE A 21 33.14 11.05 18.03
CA ILE A 21 34.15 10.17 17.38
C ILE A 21 33.91 8.73 17.93
N GLY A 22 33.91 7.65 17.14
CA GLY A 22 35.10 6.79 17.01
C GLY A 22 34.75 5.29 16.96
N SER A 23 35.46 4.57 16.10
CA SER A 23 35.31 3.18 15.69
C SER A 23 35.24 2.13 16.83
N ALA A 24 34.17 1.33 16.88
CA ALA A 24 34.23 -0.08 17.28
C ALA A 24 32.96 -0.83 16.84
N LYS A 25 33.21 -1.93 16.14
CA LYS A 25 32.34 -3.04 15.72
C LYS A 25 31.25 -3.41 16.77
N LEU A 26 29.99 -3.07 16.48
CA LEU A 26 28.78 -3.65 17.07
C LEU A 26 27.82 -3.89 15.89
N LYS A 27 27.93 -5.04 15.21
CA LYS A 27 27.07 -6.21 15.43
C LYS A 27 25.58 -5.81 15.45
N ASP A 28 24.99 -5.81 14.26
CA ASP A 28 23.78 -6.59 13.95
C ASP A 28 22.85 -6.83 15.16
N GLU A 29 22.17 -5.80 15.66
CA GLU A 29 21.07 -5.93 16.64
C GLU A 29 20.26 -4.63 16.91
N SER A 30 20.27 -3.63 16.02
CA SER A 30 19.60 -2.33 16.29
C SER A 30 18.45 -1.97 15.34
N ALA A 31 18.09 -2.83 14.38
CA ALA A 31 16.91 -2.62 13.52
C ALA A 31 15.63 -3.31 14.05
N HIS A 32 15.74 -4.19 15.05
CA HIS A 32 14.61 -4.92 15.62
C HIS A 32 13.97 -4.26 16.85
N LEU A 33 14.48 -3.11 17.32
CA LEU A 33 14.05 -2.50 18.59
C LEU A 33 13.15 -1.25 18.44
N LEU A 34 12.73 -0.87 17.22
CA LEU A 34 11.80 0.25 17.03
C LEU A 34 10.31 -0.12 17.10
N PHE A 35 9.97 -1.39 17.34
CA PHE A 35 8.59 -1.81 17.63
C PHE A 35 8.37 -2.30 19.07
N SER A 36 9.40 -2.23 19.93
CA SER A 36 9.30 -2.66 21.32
C SER A 36 9.51 -1.50 22.30
N SER A 37 8.61 -0.50 22.27
CA SER A 37 8.06 0.17 23.46
C SER A 37 7.21 1.38 23.06
N SER A 38 5.94 1.13 22.75
CA SER A 38 4.86 2.07 23.06
C SER A 38 3.57 1.26 23.19
N ALA A 39 3.54 0.45 24.25
CA ALA A 39 2.30 0.40 24.99
C ALA A 39 1.96 1.84 25.38
N ASP A 40 0.77 2.29 24.99
CA ASP A 40 0.14 3.58 25.31
C ASP A 40 0.23 4.73 24.29
N ILE A 41 0.10 4.42 22.99
CA ILE A 41 -0.47 5.36 22.00
C ILE A 41 -1.68 4.70 21.33
N GLY A 42 -2.86 4.87 21.92
CA GLY A 42 -4.15 4.67 21.24
C GLY A 42 -4.55 3.22 20.95
N GLY A 43 -4.32 2.30 21.90
CA GLY A 43 -4.87 0.94 21.87
C GLY A 43 -6.38 0.95 22.06
N GLY A 44 -7.13 1.29 21.00
CA GLY A 44 -8.58 1.11 20.98
C GLY A 44 -8.91 -0.37 21.15
N THR A 45 -9.81 -0.68 22.07
CA THR A 45 -10.36 -2.04 22.21
C THR A 45 -10.94 -2.49 20.88
N ALA A 46 -10.71 -3.77 20.56
CA ALA A 46 -11.32 -4.40 19.40
C ALA A 46 -12.84 -4.17 19.43
N ARG A 47 -13.39 -3.64 18.35
CA ARG A 47 -14.81 -3.34 18.24
C ARG A 47 -15.30 -3.57 16.83
N GLU A 48 -16.59 -3.78 16.73
CA GLU A 48 -17.31 -3.83 15.47
C GLU A 48 -17.29 -2.46 14.79
N ILE A 49 -16.71 -2.39 13.58
CA ILE A 49 -16.54 -1.18 12.80
C ILE A 49 -17.17 -1.36 11.43
N ARG A 50 -18.06 -0.42 11.09
CA ARG A 50 -18.53 -0.20 9.72
C ARG A 50 -17.60 0.75 9.00
N LEU A 51 -17.00 0.27 7.92
CA LEU A 51 -16.03 1.02 7.13
C LEU A 51 -16.65 2.23 6.43
N LYS A 52 -15.87 3.29 6.32
CA LYS A 52 -16.21 4.53 5.61
C LYS A 52 -15.17 4.81 4.54
N LYS A 53 -15.60 5.50 3.48
CA LYS A 53 -14.69 6.00 2.45
C LYS A 53 -13.58 6.85 3.07
N GLY A 54 -12.34 6.52 2.75
CA GLY A 54 -11.15 7.18 3.27
C GLY A 54 -10.49 6.47 4.46
N ASP A 55 -11.17 5.53 5.12
CA ASP A 55 -10.59 4.70 6.17
C ASP A 55 -9.40 3.89 5.64
N ARG A 56 -8.48 3.55 6.54
CA ARG A 56 -7.31 2.73 6.25
C ARG A 56 -7.32 1.45 7.06
N ILE A 57 -6.91 0.37 6.42
CA ILE A 57 -6.81 -0.96 7.03
C ILE A 57 -5.44 -1.56 6.68
N ALA A 58 -4.73 -2.05 7.67
CA ALA A 58 -3.58 -2.92 7.49
C ALA A 58 -4.07 -4.37 7.31
N LEU A 59 -3.78 -4.97 6.17
CA LEU A 59 -4.18 -6.35 5.84
C LEU A 59 -3.12 -6.97 4.94
N GLY A 60 -2.50 -8.06 5.40
CA GLY A 60 -1.35 -8.67 4.75
C GLY A 60 -0.09 -7.81 4.78
N SER A 61 1.00 -8.38 4.29
CA SER A 61 2.30 -7.75 4.12
C SER A 61 2.84 -8.05 2.72
N TYR A 62 3.77 -7.22 2.26
CA TYR A 62 4.50 -7.47 1.03
C TYR A 62 5.91 -6.94 1.15
N LEU A 63 6.90 -7.78 0.82
CA LEU A 63 8.32 -7.49 1.04
C LEU A 63 8.65 -7.12 2.50
N GLY A 64 7.92 -7.71 3.47
CA GLY A 64 8.12 -7.48 4.90
C GLY A 64 7.48 -6.19 5.44
N GLU A 65 6.78 -5.40 4.62
CA GLU A 65 6.03 -4.22 5.07
C GLU A 65 4.51 -4.50 5.08
N PRO A 66 3.75 -4.10 6.11
CA PRO A 66 2.29 -4.18 6.10
C PRO A 66 1.69 -3.42 4.92
N ILE A 67 0.71 -4.03 4.25
CA ILE A 67 -0.01 -3.35 3.17
C ILE A 67 -1.12 -2.52 3.80
N ILE A 68 -1.05 -1.21 3.61
CA ILE A 68 -2.12 -0.29 3.99
C ILE A 68 -3.08 -0.16 2.82
N TRP A 69 -4.35 -0.48 3.06
CA TRP A 69 -5.46 -0.40 2.11
C TRP A 69 -6.36 0.76 2.47
N ARG A 70 -6.65 1.64 1.51
CA ARG A 70 -7.59 2.75 1.67
C ARG A 70 -8.94 2.38 1.07
N VAL A 71 -10.02 2.62 1.83
CA VAL A 71 -11.40 2.44 1.37
C VAL A 71 -11.74 3.50 0.33
N VAL A 72 -12.02 3.06 -0.88
CA VAL A 72 -12.35 3.91 -2.03
C VAL A 72 -13.84 4.05 -2.20
N ASP A 73 -14.57 2.96 -1.97
CA ASP A 73 -16.02 2.91 -2.06
C ASP A 73 -16.60 1.91 -1.06
N THR A 74 -17.85 2.11 -0.69
CA THR A 74 -18.58 1.30 0.28
C THR A 74 -19.92 0.89 -0.30
N GLY A 75 -20.22 -0.41 -0.30
CA GLY A 75 -21.50 -1.00 -0.68
C GLY A 75 -21.71 -2.29 0.09
N ASP A 76 -22.26 -3.32 -0.56
CA ASP A 76 -22.38 -4.67 0.03
C ASP A 76 -21.00 -5.27 0.36
N THR A 77 -20.00 -4.91 -0.44
CA THR A 77 -18.57 -5.11 -0.15
C THR A 77 -17.85 -3.79 -0.24
N ALA A 78 -16.84 -3.56 0.60
CA ALA A 78 -16.02 -2.36 0.50
C ALA A 78 -14.94 -2.55 -0.59
N LEU A 79 -14.81 -1.58 -1.49
CA LEU A 79 -13.71 -1.54 -2.46
C LEU A 79 -12.53 -0.81 -1.83
N LEU A 80 -11.40 -1.52 -1.72
CA LEU A 80 -10.17 -0.96 -1.17
C LEU A 80 -9.07 -0.99 -2.24
N MET A 81 -8.17 -0.01 -2.17
CA MET A 81 -6.96 0.04 -2.98
C MET A 81 -5.74 0.16 -2.07
N SER A 82 -4.61 -0.41 -2.48
CA SER A 82 -3.36 -0.16 -1.77
C SER A 82 -3.09 1.36 -1.71
N GLU A 83 -2.69 1.86 -0.55
CA GLU A 83 -2.43 3.28 -0.38
C GLU A 83 -1.19 3.71 -1.17
N LYS A 84 -0.23 2.80 -1.32
CA LYS A 84 1.04 2.97 -2.04
C LYS A 84 1.19 1.95 -3.16
N VAL A 85 2.10 2.23 -4.09
CA VAL A 85 2.60 1.24 -5.05
C VAL A 85 3.51 0.26 -4.34
N LEU A 86 3.27 -1.04 -4.52
CA LEU A 86 3.92 -2.10 -3.72
C LEU A 86 5.21 -2.64 -4.35
N CYS A 87 5.29 -2.63 -5.68
CA CYS A 87 6.48 -2.95 -6.46
C CYS A 87 6.34 -2.40 -7.88
N PHE A 88 7.44 -2.41 -8.62
CA PHE A 88 7.45 -2.23 -10.07
C PHE A 88 7.49 -3.60 -10.74
N LYS A 89 6.58 -3.81 -11.69
CA LYS A 89 6.46 -5.08 -12.42
C LYS A 89 5.75 -4.83 -13.74
N ALA A 90 6.32 -5.36 -14.82
CA ALA A 90 5.67 -5.33 -16.12
C ALA A 90 4.28 -5.97 -16.06
N PHE A 91 3.35 -5.40 -16.84
CA PHE A 91 2.02 -5.95 -17.01
C PHE A 91 2.09 -7.28 -17.77
N ASP A 92 2.83 -7.27 -18.87
CA ASP A 92 3.15 -8.45 -19.67
C ASP A 92 4.61 -8.37 -20.14
N PRO A 93 5.57 -8.99 -19.43
CA PRO A 93 6.97 -8.96 -19.82
C PRO A 93 7.17 -9.68 -21.16
N SER A 94 7.93 -9.08 -22.06
CA SER A 94 8.22 -9.63 -23.39
C SER A 94 9.63 -9.28 -23.82
N GLU A 95 10.30 -10.21 -24.53
CA GLU A 95 11.67 -10.02 -25.03
C GLU A 95 11.80 -8.88 -26.05
N ASP A 96 10.73 -8.63 -26.82
CA ASP A 96 10.67 -7.53 -27.78
C ASP A 96 10.35 -6.17 -27.14
N GLY A 97 10.09 -6.14 -25.82
CA GLY A 97 9.76 -4.94 -25.07
C GLY A 97 8.36 -4.36 -25.35
N ILE A 98 7.46 -5.12 -25.98
CA ILE A 98 6.13 -4.66 -26.36
C ILE A 98 5.06 -5.19 -25.39
N GLY A 99 4.93 -6.52 -25.30
CA GLY A 99 3.92 -7.20 -24.48
C GLY A 99 2.47 -7.04 -24.99
N SER A 100 1.55 -7.72 -24.32
CA SER A 100 0.09 -7.70 -24.55
C SER A 100 -0.65 -6.83 -23.54
N SER A 101 -1.63 -6.07 -24.00
CA SER A 101 -2.52 -5.27 -23.15
C SER A 101 -3.72 -6.04 -22.58
N ASP A 102 -3.84 -7.33 -22.87
CA ASP A 102 -4.92 -8.17 -22.32
C ASP A 102 -4.67 -8.52 -20.85
N TYR A 103 -5.43 -7.88 -19.96
CA TYR A 103 -5.33 -8.11 -18.52
C TYR A 103 -5.62 -9.55 -18.11
N PHE A 104 -6.60 -10.19 -18.73
CA PHE A 104 -7.11 -11.47 -18.25
C PHE A 104 -6.14 -12.62 -18.51
N THR A 105 -5.31 -12.49 -19.55
CA THR A 105 -4.23 -13.41 -19.89
C THR A 105 -2.86 -12.94 -19.39
N SER A 106 -2.77 -11.74 -18.79
CA SER A 106 -1.50 -11.16 -18.36
C SER A 106 -0.80 -11.97 -17.24
N PRO A 107 0.53 -12.16 -17.32
CA PRO A 107 1.34 -12.70 -16.23
C PRO A 107 1.21 -11.92 -14.93
N LEU A 108 0.99 -10.60 -15.00
CA LEU A 108 0.79 -9.76 -13.80
C LEU A 108 -0.49 -10.15 -13.05
N ARG A 109 -1.61 -10.38 -13.74
CA ARG A 109 -2.86 -10.86 -13.11
C ARG A 109 -2.68 -12.24 -12.51
N ALA A 110 -2.02 -13.15 -13.22
CA ALA A 110 -1.73 -14.50 -12.74
C ALA A 110 -0.90 -14.46 -11.44
N TRP A 111 0.14 -13.62 -11.41
CA TRP A 111 0.97 -13.42 -10.20
C TRP A 111 0.18 -12.81 -9.04
N LEU A 112 -0.67 -11.81 -9.30
CA LEU A 112 -1.53 -11.18 -8.29
C LEU A 112 -2.47 -12.17 -7.59
N ASN A 113 -2.87 -13.24 -8.27
CA ASN A 113 -3.83 -14.23 -7.76
C ASN A 113 -3.18 -15.60 -7.44
N SER A 114 -1.86 -15.69 -7.44
CA SER A 114 -1.14 -16.95 -7.17
C SER A 114 -0.68 -17.07 -5.71
N ARG A 115 -0.76 -18.30 -5.17
CA ARG A 115 -0.22 -18.68 -3.85
C ARG A 115 1.31 -18.81 -3.84
N ASP A 116 1.94 -18.90 -5.01
CA ASP A 116 3.40 -18.80 -5.16
C ASP A 116 3.85 -17.37 -5.51
N GLY A 117 2.88 -16.45 -5.62
CA GLY A 117 3.08 -15.06 -6.01
C GLY A 117 2.61 -14.08 -4.93
N PHE A 118 1.75 -13.15 -5.30
CA PHE A 118 1.30 -12.09 -4.40
C PHE A 118 0.49 -12.62 -3.21
N LEU A 119 -0.30 -13.68 -3.40
CA LEU A 119 -1.12 -14.29 -2.35
C LEU A 119 -0.38 -15.39 -1.59
N SER A 120 0.94 -15.37 -1.51
CA SER A 120 1.69 -16.36 -0.73
C SER A 120 1.33 -16.33 0.76
N THR A 121 1.66 -17.42 1.47
CA THR A 121 1.46 -17.52 2.92
C THR A 121 2.30 -16.52 3.71
N ASP A 122 3.40 -16.06 3.12
CA ASP A 122 4.27 -15.04 3.71
C ASP A 122 3.60 -13.66 3.67
N ASN A 123 2.84 -13.38 2.61
CA ASN A 123 2.15 -12.11 2.41
C ASN A 123 0.78 -12.07 3.09
N PHE A 124 0.02 -13.17 3.05
CA PHE A 124 -1.34 -13.22 3.62
C PHE A 124 -1.59 -14.52 4.39
N SER A 125 -2.12 -14.39 5.60
CA SER A 125 -2.68 -15.50 6.36
C SER A 125 -3.98 -16.02 5.73
N ALA A 126 -4.35 -17.26 6.08
CA ALA A 126 -5.63 -17.83 5.65
C ALA A 126 -6.83 -17.04 6.18
N ALA A 127 -6.72 -16.51 7.41
CA ALA A 127 -7.76 -15.67 8.02
C ALA A 127 -7.96 -14.36 7.25
N GLU A 128 -6.87 -13.69 6.84
CA GLU A 128 -6.95 -12.46 6.05
C GLU A 128 -7.57 -12.71 4.68
N LEU A 129 -7.16 -13.77 3.98
CA LEU A 129 -7.75 -14.10 2.68
C LEU A 129 -9.23 -14.48 2.76
N ALA A 130 -9.68 -15.07 3.87
CA ALA A 130 -11.09 -15.36 4.09
C ALA A 130 -11.97 -14.09 4.14
N LEU A 131 -11.37 -12.93 4.48
CA LEU A 131 -12.05 -11.63 4.48
C LEU A 131 -12.14 -11.02 3.08
N ILE A 132 -11.39 -11.51 2.10
CA ILE A 132 -11.39 -10.95 0.75
C ILE A 132 -12.43 -11.67 -0.10
N SER A 133 -13.28 -10.89 -0.76
CA SER A 133 -14.22 -11.38 -1.78
C SER A 133 -13.56 -11.33 -3.16
N ALA A 134 -13.74 -12.39 -3.92
CA ALA A 134 -13.42 -12.38 -5.33
C ALA A 134 -14.31 -11.36 -6.09
N ASP A 135 -13.76 -10.71 -7.10
CA ASP A 135 -14.53 -9.88 -8.01
C ASP A 135 -15.40 -10.73 -8.97
N LYS A 136 -16.13 -10.05 -9.87
CA LYS A 136 -16.97 -10.71 -10.88
C LYS A 136 -16.22 -11.63 -11.85
N ASN A 137 -14.89 -11.49 -11.95
CA ASN A 137 -14.02 -12.31 -12.79
C ASN A 137 -13.32 -13.43 -12.00
N GLY A 138 -13.60 -13.54 -10.70
CA GLY A 138 -12.98 -14.51 -9.81
C GLY A 138 -11.63 -14.06 -9.22
N ASP A 139 -11.23 -12.80 -9.42
CA ASP A 139 -9.97 -12.28 -8.90
C ASP A 139 -10.09 -11.91 -7.43
N THR A 140 -9.25 -12.48 -6.58
CA THR A 140 -9.14 -12.10 -5.16
C THR A 140 -8.44 -10.74 -5.03
N VAL A 141 -7.43 -10.51 -5.87
CA VAL A 141 -6.72 -9.23 -5.96
C VAL A 141 -6.62 -8.84 -7.43
N PHE A 142 -6.97 -7.61 -7.76
CA PHE A 142 -7.01 -7.14 -9.14
C PHE A 142 -6.40 -5.76 -9.31
N LEU A 143 -6.14 -5.36 -10.56
CA LEU A 143 -5.81 -3.98 -10.88
C LEU A 143 -7.11 -3.19 -11.13
N PRO A 144 -7.28 -2.01 -10.52
CA PRO A 144 -8.46 -1.18 -10.75
C PRO A 144 -8.53 -0.79 -12.23
N SER A 145 -9.74 -0.76 -12.79
CA SER A 145 -9.95 -0.31 -14.17
C SER A 145 -9.88 1.22 -14.27
N LYS A 146 -9.59 1.75 -15.45
CA LYS A 146 -9.66 3.19 -15.72
C LYS A 146 -11.02 3.76 -15.32
N ASP A 147 -12.11 3.06 -15.62
CA ASP A 147 -13.47 3.52 -15.33
C ASP A 147 -13.75 3.56 -13.83
N MET A 148 -13.28 2.56 -13.07
CA MET A 148 -13.35 2.57 -11.61
C MET A 148 -12.62 3.79 -11.02
N LEU A 149 -11.47 4.14 -11.60
CA LEU A 149 -10.65 5.27 -11.14
C LEU A 149 -11.17 6.65 -11.59
N LYS A 150 -12.09 6.74 -12.56
CA LYS A 150 -12.65 8.04 -13.00
C LYS A 150 -13.41 8.75 -11.89
N ASN A 151 -13.97 8.01 -10.94
CA ASN A 151 -14.73 8.53 -9.80
C ASN A 151 -13.83 9.00 -8.64
N ILE A 152 -12.51 8.95 -8.80
CA ILE A 152 -11.51 9.39 -7.83
C ILE A 152 -10.84 10.66 -8.36
N SER A 153 -10.61 11.64 -7.48
CA SER A 153 -9.90 12.87 -7.84
C SER A 153 -8.50 12.55 -8.36
N ALA A 154 -7.97 13.37 -9.27
CA ALA A 154 -6.59 13.19 -9.73
C ALA A 154 -5.59 13.23 -8.57
N ALA A 155 -5.83 14.08 -7.56
CA ALA A 155 -4.97 14.16 -6.38
C ALA A 155 -4.91 12.84 -5.60
N ASP A 156 -6.06 12.18 -5.40
CA ASP A 156 -6.19 10.90 -4.68
C ASP A 156 -5.73 9.69 -5.50
N ARG A 157 -5.71 9.83 -6.83
CA ARG A 157 -5.13 8.82 -7.72
C ARG A 157 -3.61 8.79 -7.68
N ARG A 158 -2.92 9.84 -7.21
CA ARG A 158 -1.45 9.82 -7.12
C ARG A 158 -1.00 8.83 -6.05
N LYS A 159 0.04 8.05 -6.36
CA LYS A 159 0.58 7.04 -5.45
C LYS A 159 2.09 7.18 -5.33
N SER A 160 2.58 7.22 -4.10
CA SER A 160 4.00 7.03 -3.81
C SER A 160 4.31 5.53 -3.72
N PRO A 161 5.53 5.10 -4.07
CA PRO A 161 5.96 3.74 -3.78
C PRO A 161 6.13 3.53 -2.27
N THR A 162 6.10 2.27 -1.83
CA THR A 162 6.59 1.88 -0.49
C THR A 162 8.11 2.05 -0.39
N GLU A 163 8.67 2.08 0.81
CA GLU A 163 10.13 2.20 0.96
C GLU A 163 10.82 0.95 0.43
N GLN A 164 10.29 -0.24 0.75
CA GLN A 164 10.84 -1.48 0.22
C GLN A 164 10.71 -1.62 -1.30
N CYS A 165 9.65 -1.08 -1.91
CA CYS A 165 9.54 -0.98 -3.37
C CYS A 165 10.72 -0.21 -3.97
N VAL A 166 11.12 0.91 -3.35
CA VAL A 166 12.26 1.72 -3.83
C VAL A 166 13.59 1.01 -3.58
N LYS A 167 13.76 0.35 -2.43
CA LYS A 167 15.00 -0.40 -2.10
C LYS A 167 15.22 -1.60 -3.00
N ASN A 168 14.14 -2.29 -3.38
CA ASN A 168 14.20 -3.47 -4.23
C ASN A 168 14.20 -3.13 -5.73
N ASP A 169 13.97 -1.87 -6.09
CA ASP A 169 14.05 -1.43 -7.48
C ASP A 169 15.51 -1.25 -7.90
N ALA A 170 15.94 -2.03 -8.88
CA ALA A 170 17.29 -1.92 -9.46
C ALA A 170 17.42 -0.67 -10.35
N SER A 171 16.31 -0.05 -10.77
CA SER A 171 16.33 1.15 -11.57
C SER A 171 16.67 2.37 -10.71
N ARG A 172 17.54 3.27 -11.19
CA ARG A 172 17.83 4.54 -10.49
C ARG A 172 16.71 5.57 -10.64
N TYR A 173 15.57 5.21 -11.25
CA TYR A 173 14.55 6.14 -11.73
C TYR A 173 13.67 6.70 -10.61
N PHE A 174 13.48 5.94 -9.51
CA PHE A 174 12.49 6.28 -8.48
C PHE A 174 13.03 7.01 -7.26
N VAL A 175 14.35 7.02 -7.05
CA VAL A 175 15.00 7.74 -5.94
C VAL A 175 14.70 9.26 -5.98
N LEU A 176 14.22 9.77 -7.11
CA LEU A 176 14.00 11.20 -7.36
C LEU A 176 12.53 11.64 -7.31
N ARG A 177 11.54 10.75 -7.16
CA ARG A 177 10.11 11.12 -7.36
C ARG A 177 9.20 10.71 -6.21
N ARG A 178 8.45 11.70 -5.69
CA ARG A 178 7.42 11.51 -4.66
C ARG A 178 6.25 10.62 -5.11
N TYR A 179 5.93 10.61 -6.40
CA TYR A 179 4.85 9.82 -6.99
C TYR A 179 5.38 9.03 -8.18
N CYS A 180 4.78 7.87 -8.44
CA CYS A 180 5.13 6.96 -9.53
C CYS A 180 3.91 6.66 -10.40
N TRP A 181 4.17 6.06 -11.57
CA TRP A 181 3.10 5.55 -12.42
C TRP A 181 2.63 4.19 -11.89
N TYR A 182 1.37 3.84 -12.13
CA TYR A 182 0.90 2.48 -11.85
C TYR A 182 -0.14 2.00 -12.86
N TRP A 183 -0.20 0.69 -13.01
CA TRP A 183 -1.08 0.02 -13.95
C TRP A 183 -2.56 0.13 -13.60
N THR A 184 -3.39 0.21 -14.63
CA THR A 184 -4.81 -0.17 -14.55
C THR A 184 -5.02 -1.49 -15.29
N SER A 185 -6.16 -2.14 -15.11
CA SER A 185 -6.55 -3.30 -15.93
C SER A 185 -7.08 -2.92 -17.33
N SER A 186 -7.06 -1.65 -17.71
CA SER A 186 -7.70 -1.18 -18.93
C SER A 186 -6.72 -1.07 -20.11
N PRO A 187 -6.95 -1.80 -21.22
CA PRO A 187 -6.17 -1.61 -22.43
C PRO A 187 -6.43 -0.22 -23.03
N VAL A 188 -5.55 0.25 -23.90
CA VAL A 188 -5.88 1.39 -24.77
C VAL A 188 -6.57 0.91 -26.03
N SER A 189 -7.48 1.71 -26.59
CA SER A 189 -8.23 1.34 -27.80
C SER A 189 -7.38 1.36 -29.08
N THR A 190 -6.22 2.00 -29.06
CA THR A 190 -5.43 2.28 -30.27
C THR A 190 -4.47 1.16 -30.68
N ASN A 191 -4.16 0.21 -29.79
CA ASN A 191 -3.28 -0.92 -30.07
C ASN A 191 -3.48 -2.04 -29.04
N GLN A 192 -2.89 -3.21 -29.30
CA GLN A 192 -2.98 -4.40 -28.41
C GLN A 192 -1.81 -4.52 -27.44
N SER A 193 -0.95 -3.50 -27.34
CA SER A 193 0.32 -3.59 -26.61
C SER A 193 0.49 -2.53 -25.53
N SER A 194 -0.39 -1.53 -25.50
CA SER A 194 -0.32 -0.47 -24.51
C SER A 194 -1.48 -0.59 -23.53
N VAL A 195 -1.15 -0.40 -22.26
CA VAL A 195 -2.11 -0.40 -21.15
C VAL A 195 -2.25 1.02 -20.65
N THR A 196 -3.45 1.36 -20.17
CA THR A 196 -3.66 2.63 -19.47
C THR A 196 -2.98 2.56 -18.11
N ALA A 197 -2.12 3.54 -17.81
CA ALA A 197 -1.52 3.74 -16.51
C ALA A 197 -1.97 5.08 -15.92
N VAL A 198 -1.98 5.18 -14.60
CA VAL A 198 -2.10 6.45 -13.89
C VAL A 198 -0.71 7.06 -13.76
N THR A 199 -0.59 8.36 -14.05
CA THR A 199 0.69 9.08 -14.02
C THR A 199 0.98 9.70 -12.65
N THR A 200 2.17 10.28 -12.48
CA THR A 200 2.57 11.01 -11.25
C THR A 200 1.68 12.21 -10.92
N THR A 201 0.91 12.74 -11.89
CA THR A 201 -0.06 13.82 -11.68
C THR A 201 -1.46 13.32 -11.39
N GLY A 202 -1.67 12.00 -11.42
CA GLY A 202 -2.99 11.37 -11.28
C GLY A 202 -3.82 11.42 -12.57
N GLY A 203 -3.21 11.82 -13.69
CA GLY A 203 -3.81 11.69 -15.02
C GLY A 203 -3.73 10.25 -15.54
N PHE A 204 -4.34 9.99 -16.68
CA PHE A 204 -4.20 8.70 -17.38
C PHE A 204 -3.32 8.87 -18.61
N TYR A 205 -2.43 7.92 -18.84
CA TYR A 205 -1.59 7.87 -20.04
C TYR A 205 -1.42 6.42 -20.50
N LYS A 206 -0.84 6.23 -21.68
CA LYS A 206 -0.55 4.90 -22.24
C LYS A 206 0.94 4.59 -22.13
N THR A 207 1.27 3.36 -21.76
CA THR A 207 2.65 2.85 -21.84
C THR A 207 2.61 1.38 -22.28
N LEU A 208 3.73 0.86 -22.80
CA LEU A 208 3.85 -0.51 -23.30
C LEU A 208 3.69 -1.51 -22.17
N ALA A 209 2.97 -2.61 -22.39
CA ALA A 209 2.68 -3.60 -21.35
C ALA A 209 3.95 -4.22 -20.73
N ALA A 210 5.04 -4.29 -21.50
CA ALA A 210 6.34 -4.75 -21.03
C ALA A 210 7.12 -3.71 -20.18
N ASP A 211 6.58 -2.51 -19.92
CA ASP A 211 7.24 -1.48 -19.11
C ASP A 211 7.43 -1.93 -17.65
N GLU A 212 8.66 -2.25 -17.29
CA GLU A 212 9.03 -2.70 -15.95
C GLU A 212 9.08 -1.58 -14.91
N LEU A 213 8.99 -0.31 -15.32
CA LEU A 213 9.02 0.84 -14.41
C LEU A 213 7.62 1.26 -13.94
N CYS A 214 6.56 0.64 -14.45
CA CYS A 214 5.21 0.95 -13.99
C CYS A 214 4.86 0.13 -12.75
N GLY A 215 4.25 0.81 -11.77
CA GLY A 215 3.97 0.27 -10.45
C GLY A 215 2.72 -0.61 -10.39
N VAL A 216 2.69 -1.48 -9.39
CA VAL A 216 1.52 -2.27 -9.02
C VAL A 216 0.80 -1.60 -7.85
N CYS A 217 -0.43 -1.15 -8.09
CA CYS A 217 -1.35 -0.62 -7.07
C CYS A 217 -2.63 -1.46 -7.09
N PRO A 218 -2.66 -2.59 -6.36
CA PRO A 218 -3.79 -3.51 -6.41
C PRO A 218 -5.03 -2.98 -5.68
N ALA A 219 -6.16 -3.61 -5.97
CA ALA A 219 -7.44 -3.41 -5.32
C ALA A 219 -8.02 -4.76 -4.86
N ILE A 220 -8.86 -4.70 -3.83
CA ILE A 220 -9.58 -5.83 -3.26
C ILE A 220 -11.02 -5.44 -2.93
N TYR A 221 -11.91 -6.44 -2.92
CA TYR A 221 -13.20 -6.33 -2.26
C TYR A 221 -13.09 -6.96 -0.88
N LEU A 222 -13.36 -6.18 0.17
CA LEU A 222 -13.37 -6.70 1.53
C LEU A 222 -14.81 -7.07 1.91
N ARG A 223 -14.99 -8.32 2.33
CA ARG A 223 -16.23 -8.81 2.95
C ARG A 223 -16.32 -8.24 4.34
N ALA A 224 -17.18 -7.26 4.53
CA ALA A 224 -17.87 -7.04 5.80
C ALA A 224 -18.73 -5.78 5.75
N ASP A 225 -19.95 -5.94 6.25
CA ASP A 225 -20.75 -4.87 6.81
C ASP A 225 -20.14 -4.34 8.12
N THR A 226 -19.54 -5.22 8.92
CA THR A 226 -18.91 -4.92 10.21
C THR A 226 -17.69 -5.81 10.48
N LEU A 227 -16.53 -5.22 10.78
CA LEU A 227 -15.29 -5.93 11.14
C LEU A 227 -14.91 -5.69 12.60
N THR A 228 -14.37 -6.71 13.27
CA THR A 228 -13.76 -6.52 14.60
C THR A 228 -12.32 -6.04 14.45
N LEU A 229 -12.13 -4.72 14.58
CA LEU A 229 -10.85 -4.05 14.33
C LEU A 229 -10.36 -3.30 15.57
N CYS A 230 -9.04 -3.14 15.69
CA CYS A 230 -8.39 -2.17 16.57
C CYS A 230 -7.84 -0.99 15.74
N GLY A 231 -7.59 0.15 16.39
CA GLY A 231 -7.14 1.38 15.72
C GLY A 231 -8.28 2.37 15.42
N SER A 232 -7.96 3.47 14.73
CA SER A 232 -8.92 4.54 14.41
C SER A 232 -9.29 4.65 12.93
N GLY A 233 -8.51 4.03 12.03
CA GLY A 233 -8.65 4.13 10.58
C GLY A 233 -7.97 5.38 9.98
N ALA A 234 -7.33 6.20 10.82
CA ALA A 234 -6.55 7.36 10.40
C ALA A 234 -5.20 6.94 9.78
N ALA A 235 -4.50 7.87 9.13
CA ALA A 235 -3.20 7.57 8.51
C ALA A 235 -2.13 7.15 9.53
N GLU A 236 -2.16 7.80 10.69
CA GLU A 236 -1.28 7.57 11.83
C GLU A 236 -1.70 6.36 12.69
N ASN A 237 -2.94 5.88 12.54
CA ASN A 237 -3.46 4.72 13.27
C ASN A 237 -4.48 3.94 12.41
N PRO A 238 -4.03 3.23 11.36
CA PRO A 238 -4.89 2.41 10.51
C PRO A 238 -5.61 1.34 11.33
N TYR A 239 -6.74 0.85 10.83
CA TYR A 239 -7.36 -0.32 11.41
C TYR A 239 -6.49 -1.55 11.22
N ALA A 240 -6.45 -2.44 12.22
CA ALA A 240 -5.85 -3.76 12.12
C ALA A 240 -6.84 -4.83 12.63
N LEU A 241 -6.69 -6.05 12.15
CA LEU A 241 -7.52 -7.17 12.60
C LEU A 241 -7.24 -7.49 14.07
N ALA A 242 -8.30 -7.57 14.88
CA ALA A 242 -8.16 -7.95 16.28
C ALA A 242 -7.69 -9.40 16.39
N GLY A 243 -6.60 -9.63 17.15
CA GLY A 243 -6.06 -10.98 17.37
C GLY A 243 -5.29 -11.56 16.19
N GLY A 244 -4.86 -10.74 15.22
CA GLY A 244 -3.90 -11.18 14.21
C GLY A 244 -2.64 -11.72 14.88
N GLU A 245 -2.26 -12.96 14.55
CA GLU A 245 -1.02 -13.55 15.02
C GLU A 245 0.13 -12.58 14.71
N GLN A 246 0.93 -12.25 15.73
CA GLN A 246 2.16 -11.52 15.53
C GLN A 246 3.07 -12.40 14.64
N ARG A 247 3.38 -11.91 13.45
CA ARG A 247 4.34 -12.52 12.53
C ARG A 247 5.63 -11.72 12.57
#